data_AF-A0A7V9JRI5-F1
#
_entry.id   AF-A0A7V9JRI5-F1
#
_cell.length_a   1.000
_cell.length_b   1.000
_cell.length_c   1.000
_cell.angle_alpha   90.00
_cell.angle_beta   90.00
_cell.angle_gamma   90.00
#
_symmetry.space_group_name_H-M   'P 1'
#
loop_
_entity.id
_entity.type
_entity.pdbx_description
1 polymer ?
#
loop_
_entity_poly.entity_id
_entity_poly.type
_entity_poly.pdbx_seq_one_letter_code
_entity_poly.pdbx_strand_id
1 'polypeptide(L)'
;MTWCGIALAVIVVLAFLYSYETDEHGAAQLYSARYADIADISIEYATEWMEDSMITVTAIDERIFLLVVCNDQGGDRKFFGSLYDTWKAAVRAVP
;
A
#
# COMPACT_ATOMS: atom_id res chain seq x y z
N MET A 1 -6.65 22.91 -13.85
CA MET A 1 -6.55 22.22 -12.55
C MET A 1 -7.61 21.12 -12.53
N THR A 2 -7.29 19.99 -13.14
CA THR A 2 -8.19 18.82 -13.22
C THR A 2 -7.93 17.95 -12.00
N TRP A 3 -8.91 17.90 -11.10
CA TRP A 3 -8.96 16.95 -10.00
C TRP A 3 -9.16 15.54 -10.59
N CYS A 4 -8.14 14.69 -10.55
CA CYS A 4 -8.28 13.26 -10.83
C CYS A 4 -8.62 12.56 -9.51
N GLY A 5 -9.85 12.04 -9.42
CA GLY A 5 -10.31 11.26 -8.29
C GLY A 5 -9.55 9.94 -8.19
N ILE A 6 -8.72 9.82 -7.16
CA ILE A 6 -8.04 8.59 -6.80
C ILE A 6 -9.07 7.72 -6.06
N ALA A 7 -9.70 6.79 -6.77
CA ALA A 7 -10.22 5.61 -6.09
C ALA A 7 -9.02 4.68 -5.92
N LEU A 8 -8.66 4.28 -4.69
CA LEU A 8 -7.65 3.25 -4.43
C LEU A 8 -8.32 2.11 -3.65
N ALA A 9 -8.17 0.88 -4.14
CA ALA A 9 -8.67 -0.32 -3.50
C ALA A 9 -7.52 -1.32 -3.35
N VAL A 10 -7.14 -1.59 -2.11
CA VAL A 10 -6.11 -2.59 -1.81
C VAL A 10 -6.78 -3.94 -1.62
N ILE A 11 -6.45 -4.89 -2.50
CA ILE A 11 -6.89 -6.28 -2.36
C ILE A 11 -5.74 -7.09 -1.76
N VAL A 12 -5.93 -7.59 -0.54
CA VAL A 12 -5.02 -8.56 0.09
C VAL A 12 -5.46 -9.95 -0.34
N VAL A 13 -4.75 -10.55 -1.30
CA VAL A 13 -4.87 -11.98 -1.61
C VAL A 13 -3.70 -12.67 -0.94
N LEU A 14 -3.89 -13.83 -0.30
CA LEU A 14 -3.01 -14.56 0.65
C LEU A 14 -1.47 -14.56 0.40
N ALA A 15 -0.95 -14.10 -0.74
CA ALA A 15 0.48 -13.99 -1.02
C ALA A 15 0.94 -12.65 -1.65
N PHE A 16 0.05 -11.73 -2.00
CA PHE A 16 0.38 -10.53 -2.79
C PHE A 16 -0.25 -9.26 -2.23
N LEU A 17 0.49 -8.16 -2.42
CA LEU A 17 0.05 -6.80 -2.22
C LEU A 17 -0.09 -6.12 -3.59
N TYR A 18 -1.19 -5.40 -3.78
CA TYR A 18 -1.49 -4.67 -5.00
C TYR A 18 -1.71 -3.20 -4.69
N SER A 19 -1.15 -2.33 -5.53
CA SER A 19 -1.47 -0.90 -5.61
C SER A 19 -1.87 -0.58 -7.04
N TYR A 20 -2.81 0.33 -7.24
CA TYR A 20 -3.10 0.83 -8.57
C TYR A 20 -3.22 2.34 -8.56
N GLU A 21 -2.83 2.95 -9.67
CA GLU A 21 -2.98 4.38 -9.92
C GLU A 21 -3.42 4.60 -11.36
N THR A 22 -3.87 5.82 -11.66
CA THR A 22 -4.13 6.26 -13.03
C THR A 22 -3.06 7.25 -13.41
N ASP A 23 -2.38 7.03 -14.54
CA ASP A 23 -1.33 7.91 -15.00
C ASP A 23 -1.87 9.21 -15.64
N GLU A 24 -0.95 10.08 -16.04
CA GLU A 24 -1.26 11.38 -16.66
C GLU A 24 -2.05 11.27 -17.98
N HIS A 25 -2.10 10.08 -18.60
CA HIS A 25 -2.82 9.80 -19.83
C HIS A 25 -4.16 9.07 -19.58
N GLY A 26 -4.52 8.85 -18.31
CA GLY A 26 -5.75 8.15 -17.95
C GLY A 26 -5.64 6.62 -18.02
N ALA A 27 -4.44 6.07 -18.21
CA ALA A 27 -4.24 4.63 -18.22
C ALA A 27 -4.04 4.10 -16.80
N ALA A 28 -4.66 2.96 -16.52
CA ALA A 28 -4.49 2.29 -15.23
C ALA A 28 -3.11 1.62 -15.16
N GLN A 29 -2.35 1.94 -14.12
CA GLN A 29 -1.11 1.28 -13.76
C GLN A 29 -1.33 0.44 -12.52
N LEU A 30 -0.92 -0.84 -12.59
CA LEU A 30 -1.04 -1.79 -11.50
C LEU A 30 0.36 -2.19 -11.02
N TYR A 31 0.63 -1.93 -9.76
CA TYR A 31 1.81 -2.40 -9.05
C TYR A 31 1.45 -3.59 -8.19
N SER A 32 2.35 -4.57 -8.13
CA SER A 32 2.18 -5.70 -7.23
C SER A 32 3.51 -6.27 -6.77
N ALA A 33 3.52 -6.79 -5.55
CA ALA A 33 4.62 -7.56 -5.00
C ALA A 33 4.09 -8.75 -4.21
N ARG A 34 4.80 -9.88 -4.26
CA ARG A 34 4.57 -10.96 -3.31
C ARG A 34 5.06 -10.54 -1.95
N TYR A 35 4.41 -10.98 -0.87
CA TYR A 35 4.90 -10.71 0.47
C TYR A 35 6.32 -11.22 0.71
N ALA A 36 6.70 -12.33 0.08
CA ALA A 36 8.05 -12.89 0.14
C ALA A 36 9.10 -12.01 -0.57
N ASP A 37 8.67 -11.15 -1.51
CA ASP A 37 9.54 -10.28 -2.30
C ASP A 37 9.58 -8.84 -1.73
N ILE A 38 8.91 -8.58 -0.60
CA ILE A 38 8.92 -7.28 0.07
C ILE A 38 10.07 -7.25 1.08
N ALA A 39 10.97 -6.28 0.91
CA ALA A 39 12.09 -6.02 1.81
C ALA A 39 11.67 -5.17 3.01
N ASP A 40 10.86 -4.13 2.77
CA ASP A 40 10.40 -3.20 3.80
C ASP A 40 8.99 -2.67 3.54
N ILE A 41 8.26 -2.40 4.62
CA ILE A 41 7.00 -1.67 4.61
C ILE A 41 7.09 -0.57 5.67
N SER A 42 7.03 0.68 5.25
CA SER A 42 7.01 1.84 6.14
C SER A 42 5.73 2.65 5.95
N ILE A 43 5.31 3.37 6.99
CA ILE A 43 4.13 4.23 6.96
C ILE A 43 4.48 5.63 7.46
N GLU A 44 4.02 6.61 6.70
CA GLU A 44 3.94 8.00 7.09
C GLU A 44 2.47 8.28 7.42
N TYR A 45 2.17 8.39 8.71
CA TYR A 45 0.81 8.66 9.17
C TYR A 45 0.42 10.11 8.85
N ALA A 46 -0.80 10.28 8.35
CA ALA A 46 -1.48 11.56 8.27
C ALA A 46 -1.44 12.26 9.65
N THR A 47 -1.05 13.53 9.63
CA THR A 47 -1.00 14.35 10.84
C THR A 47 -2.29 15.13 11.05
N GLU A 48 -3.01 15.40 9.95
CA GLU A 48 -4.32 16.05 9.97
C GLU A 48 -5.45 15.07 9.60
N TRP A 49 -6.68 15.37 10.01
CA TRP A 49 -7.83 14.47 9.85
C TRP A 49 -8.25 14.28 8.38
N MET A 50 -7.94 15.23 7.50
CA MET A 50 -8.26 15.14 6.07
C MET A 50 -7.07 14.76 5.19
N GLU A 51 -5.92 14.46 5.80
CA GLU A 51 -4.75 13.98 5.07
C GLU A 51 -4.82 12.46 4.92
N ASP A 52 -4.24 11.95 3.84
CA ASP A 52 -4.06 10.53 3.63
C ASP A 52 -2.74 10.07 4.24
N SER A 53 -2.76 8.87 4.83
CA SER A 53 -1.54 8.19 5.24
C SER A 53 -0.90 7.52 4.03
N MET A 54 0.43 7.54 3.96
CA MET A 54 1.17 6.94 2.86
C MET A 54 1.96 5.74 3.36
N ILE A 55 1.78 4.59 2.72
CA ILE A 55 2.57 3.39 2.97
C ILE A 55 3.52 3.21 1.80
N THR A 56 4.81 3.16 2.11
CA THR A 56 5.86 2.89 1.14
C THR A 56 6.25 1.43 1.22
N VAL A 57 6.13 0.73 0.09
CA VAL A 57 6.52 -0.67 -0.03
C VAL A 57 7.78 -0.76 -0.86
N THR A 58 8.84 -1.32 -0.28
CA THR A 58 10.12 -1.54 -0.96
C THR A 58 10.28 -3.02 -1.24
N ALA A 59 10.36 -3.40 -2.51
CA ALA A 59 10.66 -4.77 -2.92
C ALA A 59 12.16 -5.09 -2.80
N ILE A 60 12.51 -6.37 -2.76
CA ILE A 60 13.90 -6.85 -2.70
C ILE A 60 14.72 -6.40 -3.92
N ASP A 61 14.08 -6.21 -5.07
CA ASP A 61 14.69 -5.68 -6.29
C ASP A 61 14.69 -4.15 -6.38
N GLU A 62 14.53 -3.47 -5.24
CA GLU A 62 14.55 -2.01 -5.08
C GLU A 62 13.39 -1.27 -5.77
N ARG A 63 12.39 -1.98 -6.32
CA ARG A 63 11.16 -1.34 -6.78
C ARG A 63 10.39 -0.78 -5.60
N ILE A 64 9.94 0.46 -5.73
CA ILE A 64 9.13 1.16 -4.74
C ILE A 64 7.75 1.39 -5.33
N PHE A 65 6.70 1.11 -4.55
CA PHE A 65 5.36 1.57 -4.86
C PHE A 65 4.65 2.04 -3.60
N LEU A 66 3.71 2.97 -3.80
CA LEU A 66 3.01 3.66 -2.73
C LEU A 66 1.59 3.12 -2.59
N LEU A 67 1.11 3.06 -1.35
CA LEU A 67 -0.31 2.88 -1.04
C LEU A 67 -0.77 4.14 -0.33
N VAL A 68 -1.82 4.75 -0.87
CA VAL A 68 -2.52 5.86 -0.23
C VAL A 68 -3.66 5.28 0.59
N VAL A 69 -3.69 5.58 1.88
CA VAL A 69 -4.68 5.07 2.81
C VAL A 69 -5.41 6.24 3.45
N CYS A 70 -6.68 6.38 3.11
CA CYS A 70 -7.51 7.44 3.66
C CYS A 70 -7.64 7.29 5.19
N ASN A 71 -7.35 8.38 5.91
CA ASN A 71 -7.45 8.45 7.36
C ASN A 71 -8.86 8.83 7.83
N ASP A 72 -9.90 8.20 7.27
CA ASP A 72 -11.24 8.34 7.83
C ASP A 72 -11.30 7.56 9.16
N GLN A 73 -11.55 8.30 10.25
CA GLN A 73 -11.68 7.77 11.62
C GLN A 73 -10.50 6.92 12.15
N GLY A 74 -9.27 7.17 11.67
CA GLY A 74 -8.10 6.37 12.10
C GLY A 74 -8.08 4.96 11.51
N GLY A 75 -8.77 4.73 10.40
CA GLY A 75 -8.79 3.45 9.69
C GLY A 75 -7.42 3.04 9.15
N ASP A 76 -6.56 4.01 8.87
CA ASP A 76 -5.19 3.86 8.40
C ASP A 76 -4.30 3.02 9.34
N ARG A 77 -4.38 3.26 10.65
CA ARG A 77 -3.61 2.52 11.68
C ARG A 77 -4.03 1.07 11.74
N LYS A 78 -5.33 0.81 11.67
CA LYS A 78 -5.86 -0.57 11.67
C LYS A 78 -5.46 -1.30 10.39
N PHE A 79 -5.57 -0.63 9.25
CA PHE A 79 -5.16 -1.18 7.97
C PHE A 79 -3.66 -1.50 7.95
N PHE A 80 -2.82 -0.55 8.37
CA PHE A 80 -1.38 -0.74 8.43
C PHE A 80 -0.99 -1.89 9.35
N GLY A 81 -1.56 -1.96 10.56
CA GLY A 81 -1.32 -3.05 11.49
C GLY A 81 -1.65 -4.41 10.86
N SER A 82 -2.82 -4.53 10.24
CA SER A 82 -3.23 -5.78 9.57
C SER A 82 -2.33 -6.14 8.39
N LEU A 83 -1.91 -5.16 7.58
CA LEU A 83 -1.00 -5.36 6.46
C LEU A 83 0.37 -5.86 6.95
N TYR A 84 0.92 -5.18 7.96
CA TYR A 84 2.22 -5.50 8.53
C TYR A 84 2.21 -6.90 9.17
N ASP A 85 1.20 -7.24 9.96
CA ASP A 85 1.06 -8.57 10.56
C ASP A 85 0.94 -9.67 9.49
N THR A 86 0.17 -9.42 8.43
CA THR A 86 0.02 -10.36 7.31
C THR A 86 1.35 -10.59 6.59
N TRP A 87 2.09 -9.52 6.29
CA TRP A 87 3.42 -9.62 5.70
C TRP A 87 4.40 -10.37 6.59
N LYS A 88 4.47 -10.04 7.88
CA LYS A 88 5.36 -10.72 8.84
C LYS A 88 5.02 -12.20 8.98
N ALA A 89 3.74 -12.56 8.98
CA ALA A 89 3.30 -13.95 9.01
C ALA A 89 3.71 -14.69 7.73
N ALA A 90 3.53 -14.06 6.56
CA ALA A 90 3.94 -14.63 5.28
C ALA A 90 5.46 -14.88 5.21
N VAL A 91 6.28 -13.91 5.63
CA VAL A 91 7.75 -14.05 5.68
C VAL A 91 8.19 -15.18 6.60
N ARG A 92 7.54 -15.35 7.76
CA ARG A 92 7.84 -16.45 8.70
C ARG A 92 7.43 -17.83 8.18
N ALA A 93 6.46 -17.89 7.27
CA ALA A 93 5.96 -19.14 6.70
C ALA A 93 6.79 -19.61 5.49
N VAL A 94 7.74 -18.81 5.00
CA VAL A 94 8.72 -19.22 3.99
C VAL A 94 9.86 -19.98 4.71
N PRO A 95 10.05 -21.29 4.47
CA PRO A 95 11.08 -22.09 5.11
C PRO A 95 12.50 -21.75 4.66
#